data_AF-A0A0F9HTJ2-F1
#
_entry.id   AF-A0A0F9HTJ2-F1
#
_cell.length_a   1.000
_cell.length_b   1.000
_cell.length_c   1.000
_cell.angle_alpha   90.00
_cell.angle_beta   90.00
_cell.angle_gamma   90.00
#
_symmetry.space_group_name_H-M   'P 1'
#
loop_
_entity.id
_entity.type
_entity.pdbx_description
1 polymer ?
#
loop_
_entity_poly.entity_id
_entity_poly.type
_entity_poly.pdbx_seq_one_letter_code
_entity_poly.pdbx_strand_id
1 'polypeptide(L)'
;MAGTAKDIQVSEIHQGPGDLWVIPTPPLDATPRLTLATDGTPDSVAHPACIHLGAIQSAITTTVKGAMAPIDLDQYDAPFDNYATNVDAKIEAEMAQTEMQKLQRALGVGVYSTGAGYKAVTFGGLLTVPTICLAAISAKRGSPLQHVISILFKSAAMAGFQIAIGRGAASTYKLEFLGLGDPDRTVGKQVGTVYETLTDAAGINPTPKDFSVAEIYQGPGDLWLIDPAPTDVAERVTIDSATLTPDATAHANSTHLGGTEGPITITVTPTIGQIRLDQFDSPVDVFVESIEAKIEAEMSQSDVEKMSRALAFGVFGEAAEYKQVTFGGTNQPATICVAVIAPKRTDTAKAIAACLYKVNSIEGIQVVMSRKQKSTYKVTFAGLLDPTRTAGRQMGVIQEMIA
;
A
#
# COMPACT_ATOMS: atom_id res chain seq x y z
N MET A 1 -20.45 -20.68 -51.28
CA MET A 1 -20.52 -19.94 -50.00
C MET A 1 -19.10 -19.50 -49.66
N ALA A 2 -18.83 -18.20 -49.65
CA ALA A 2 -17.55 -17.69 -49.19
C ALA A 2 -17.55 -17.79 -47.66
N GLY A 3 -16.68 -18.64 -47.10
CA GLY A 3 -16.51 -18.70 -45.65
C GLY A 3 -15.87 -17.40 -45.18
N THR A 4 -16.44 -16.79 -44.14
CA THR A 4 -15.82 -15.64 -43.46
C THR A 4 -14.46 -16.09 -42.92
N ALA A 5 -13.38 -15.43 -43.36
CA ALA A 5 -12.04 -15.75 -42.89
C ALA A 5 -11.93 -15.49 -41.38
N LYS A 6 -11.19 -16.35 -40.67
CA LYS A 6 -10.81 -16.09 -39.28
C LYS A 6 -9.77 -14.98 -39.28
N ASP A 7 -10.21 -13.77 -38.95
CA ASP A 7 -9.35 -12.59 -38.90
C ASP A 7 -8.71 -12.46 -37.51
N ILE A 8 -7.65 -13.22 -37.28
CA ILE A 8 -6.85 -13.13 -36.04
C ILE A 8 -5.67 -12.21 -36.31
N GLN A 9 -5.73 -10.98 -35.82
CA GLN A 9 -4.67 -9.99 -35.98
C GLN A 9 -3.70 -10.04 -34.80
N VAL A 10 -2.55 -10.69 -35.00
CA VAL A 10 -1.50 -10.81 -33.97
C VAL A 10 -0.94 -9.43 -33.58
N SER A 11 -1.05 -8.43 -34.45
CA SER A 11 -0.66 -7.04 -34.19
C SER A 11 -1.54 -6.33 -33.15
N GLU A 12 -2.75 -6.83 -32.89
CA GLU A 12 -3.66 -6.31 -31.86
C GLU A 12 -3.37 -6.90 -30.47
N ILE A 13 -2.47 -7.88 -30.38
CA ILE A 13 -2.03 -8.43 -29.10
C ILE A 13 -1.13 -7.40 -28.41
N HIS A 14 -1.69 -6.73 -27.41
CA HIS A 14 -0.97 -5.75 -26.61
C HIS A 14 -0.07 -6.42 -25.58
N GLN A 15 1.24 -6.17 -25.69
CA GLN A 15 2.24 -6.62 -24.73
C GLN A 15 3.32 -5.54 -24.65
N GLY A 16 3.30 -4.73 -23.59
CA GLY A 16 4.22 -3.63 -23.39
C GLY A 16 4.30 -3.23 -21.92
N PRO A 17 5.37 -2.52 -21.51
CA PRO A 17 5.41 -1.95 -20.18
C PRO A 17 4.22 -0.99 -20.01
N GLY A 18 3.59 -1.04 -18.86
CA GLY A 18 2.61 -0.04 -18.44
C GLY A 18 3.25 0.91 -17.44
N ASP A 19 2.82 2.16 -17.44
CA ASP A 19 3.18 3.17 -16.45
C ASP A 19 1.91 3.67 -15.76
N LEU A 20 1.98 3.89 -14.45
CA LEU A 20 0.88 4.40 -13.65
C LEU A 20 1.18 5.83 -13.18
N TRP A 21 0.23 6.74 -13.45
CA TRP A 21 0.37 8.17 -13.21
C TRP A 21 -0.77 8.71 -12.38
N VAL A 22 -0.44 9.58 -11.43
CA VAL A 22 -1.40 10.47 -10.79
C VAL A 22 -1.44 11.78 -11.54
N ILE A 23 -2.63 12.14 -12.01
CA ILE A 23 -2.91 13.37 -12.73
C ILE A 23 -3.60 14.33 -11.75
N PRO A 24 -3.01 15.49 -11.40
CA PRO A 24 -3.63 16.40 -10.43
C PRO A 24 -4.94 17.02 -10.92
N THR A 25 -5.02 17.30 -12.22
CA THR A 25 -6.19 17.91 -12.85
C THR A 25 -6.78 16.94 -13.88
N PRO A 26 -7.98 16.38 -13.66
CA PRO A 26 -8.57 15.46 -14.61
C PRO A 26 -8.86 16.13 -15.96
N PRO A 27 -8.77 15.39 -17.08
CA PRO A 27 -9.17 15.90 -18.39
C PRO A 27 -10.65 16.32 -18.40
N LEU A 28 -10.97 17.42 -19.08
CA LEU A 28 -12.34 17.97 -19.18
C LEU A 28 -13.22 17.15 -20.14
N ASP A 29 -14.54 17.29 -20.05
CA ASP A 29 -15.49 16.56 -20.91
C ASP A 29 -15.38 16.86 -22.40
N ALA A 30 -14.97 18.08 -22.74
CA ALA A 30 -14.71 18.51 -24.11
C ALA A 30 -13.46 17.84 -24.70
N THR A 31 -12.51 17.47 -23.85
CA THR A 31 -11.24 16.84 -24.21
C THR A 31 -10.91 15.72 -23.20
N PRO A 32 -11.63 14.58 -23.25
CA PRO A 32 -11.52 13.54 -22.23
C PRO A 32 -10.21 12.73 -22.31
N ARG A 33 -9.30 13.11 -23.22
CA ARG A 33 -8.04 12.42 -23.51
C ARG A 33 -6.88 13.19 -22.88
N LEU A 34 -5.89 12.46 -22.37
CA LEU A 34 -4.62 13.03 -21.96
C LEU A 34 -3.80 13.46 -23.17
N THR A 35 -3.09 14.58 -23.00
CA THR A 35 -2.06 15.02 -23.93
C THR A 35 -0.77 14.32 -23.54
N LEU A 36 -0.23 13.51 -24.44
CA LEU A 36 1.01 12.76 -24.21
C LEU A 36 2.17 13.38 -24.98
N ALA A 37 3.35 13.37 -24.37
CA ALA A 37 4.61 13.64 -25.02
C ALA A 37 5.01 12.50 -25.96
N THR A 38 6.00 12.74 -26.82
CA THR A 38 6.51 11.75 -27.79
C THR A 38 7.02 10.45 -27.16
N ASP A 39 7.42 10.48 -25.89
CA ASP A 39 7.86 9.32 -25.12
C ASP A 39 6.72 8.56 -24.40
N GLY A 40 5.47 8.99 -24.61
CA GLY A 40 4.29 8.40 -24.00
C GLY A 40 3.96 8.90 -22.60
N THR A 41 4.76 9.80 -22.02
CA THR A 41 4.50 10.40 -20.71
C THR A 41 3.44 11.51 -20.82
N PRO A 42 2.74 11.88 -19.74
CA PRO A 42 1.89 13.06 -19.74
C PRO A 42 2.70 14.31 -20.13
N ASP A 43 2.14 15.17 -20.97
CA ASP A 43 2.79 16.44 -21.32
C ASP A 43 2.79 17.36 -20.09
N SER A 44 3.98 17.75 -19.63
CA SER A 44 4.19 18.52 -18.40
C SER A 44 3.64 19.95 -18.45
N VAL A 45 3.36 20.50 -19.63
CA VAL A 45 2.73 21.82 -19.80
C VAL A 45 1.21 21.69 -19.77
N ALA A 46 0.66 20.68 -20.44
CA ALA A 46 -0.77 20.42 -20.45
C ALA A 46 -1.27 19.85 -19.12
N HIS A 47 -0.45 19.04 -18.45
CA HIS A 47 -0.76 18.35 -17.21
C HIS A 47 0.36 18.58 -16.19
N PRO A 48 0.50 19.80 -15.64
CA PRO A 48 1.55 20.12 -14.69
C PRO A 48 1.41 19.29 -13.41
N ALA A 49 2.56 18.98 -12.80
CA ALA A 49 2.65 18.21 -11.54
C ALA A 49 2.12 16.77 -11.61
N CYS A 50 2.05 16.16 -12.79
CA CYS A 50 1.85 14.71 -12.90
C CYS A 50 2.95 13.96 -12.15
N ILE A 51 2.55 12.92 -11.41
CA ILE A 51 3.49 12.10 -10.61
C ILE A 51 3.44 10.66 -11.11
N HIS A 52 4.60 10.13 -11.46
CA HIS A 52 4.77 8.71 -11.77
C HIS A 52 4.81 7.91 -10.46
N LEU A 53 4.04 6.83 -10.37
CA LEU A 53 3.97 6.01 -9.14
C LEU A 53 5.13 5.02 -8.98
N GLY A 54 6.07 5.00 -9.93
CA GLY A 54 7.30 4.21 -9.87
C GLY A 54 7.26 2.91 -10.66
N ALA A 55 8.28 2.08 -10.42
CA ALA A 55 8.49 0.81 -11.10
C ALA A 55 7.44 -0.22 -10.70
N ILE A 56 6.91 -0.88 -11.72
CA ILE A 56 5.88 -1.90 -11.60
C ILE A 56 6.55 -3.28 -11.69
N GLN A 57 6.18 -4.19 -10.79
CA GLN A 57 6.69 -5.56 -10.77
C GLN A 57 5.85 -6.51 -11.64
N SER A 58 4.54 -6.27 -11.77
CA SER A 58 3.58 -7.14 -12.46
C SER A 58 2.77 -6.41 -13.54
N ALA A 59 1.71 -7.01 -14.08
CA ALA A 59 0.79 -6.27 -14.94
C ALA A 59 0.01 -5.19 -14.15
N ILE A 60 -0.28 -4.06 -14.80
CA ILE A 60 -1.35 -3.14 -14.37
C ILE A 60 -2.67 -3.68 -14.93
N THR A 61 -3.67 -3.86 -14.08
CA THR A 61 -4.99 -4.34 -14.48
C THR A 61 -6.00 -3.21 -14.39
N THR A 62 -6.58 -2.81 -15.52
CA THR A 62 -7.80 -2.00 -15.51
C THR A 62 -8.99 -2.95 -15.67
N THR A 63 -9.95 -2.88 -14.74
CA THR A 63 -11.24 -3.58 -14.87
C THR A 63 -12.34 -2.55 -15.00
N VAL A 64 -13.21 -2.71 -15.99
CA VAL A 64 -14.49 -2.00 -16.08
C VAL A 64 -15.58 -3.05 -16.17
N LYS A 65 -16.50 -3.06 -15.20
CA LYS A 65 -17.54 -4.06 -15.08
C LYS A 65 -18.90 -3.38 -14.92
N GLY A 66 -19.80 -3.62 -15.88
CA GLY A 66 -21.21 -3.33 -15.71
C GLY A 66 -21.87 -4.45 -14.91
N ALA A 67 -22.49 -4.13 -13.78
CA ALA A 67 -23.45 -5.01 -13.13
C ALA A 67 -24.76 -4.95 -13.92
N MET A 68 -25.31 -6.10 -14.27
CA MET A 68 -26.59 -6.21 -14.97
C MET A 68 -27.58 -6.89 -14.03
N ALA A 69 -28.79 -6.35 -13.92
CA ALA A 69 -29.89 -7.04 -13.25
C ALA A 69 -30.96 -7.47 -14.26
N PRO A 70 -31.48 -8.70 -14.12
CA PRO A 70 -32.63 -9.13 -14.89
C PRO A 70 -33.88 -8.33 -14.54
N ILE A 71 -34.71 -8.12 -15.54
CA ILE A 71 -36.10 -7.73 -15.36
C ILE A 71 -36.93 -9.00 -15.55
N ASP A 72 -37.50 -9.47 -14.45
CA ASP A 72 -38.39 -10.62 -14.43
C ASP A 72 -39.85 -10.17 -14.52
N LEU A 73 -40.64 -10.88 -15.31
CA LEU A 73 -42.09 -10.74 -15.35
C LEU A 73 -42.70 -12.02 -14.80
N ASP A 74 -43.65 -11.87 -13.88
CA ASP A 74 -44.32 -12.98 -13.17
C ASP A 74 -45.05 -13.98 -14.10
N GLN A 75 -45.17 -13.66 -15.39
CA GLN A 75 -45.82 -14.49 -16.41
C GLN A 75 -44.85 -15.39 -17.20
N TYR A 76 -43.54 -15.26 -16.98
CA TYR A 76 -42.52 -15.99 -17.72
C TYR A 76 -41.48 -16.59 -16.77
N ASP A 77 -41.02 -17.80 -17.06
CA ASP A 77 -40.04 -18.53 -16.24
C ASP A 77 -38.58 -18.11 -16.49
N ALA A 78 -38.35 -17.03 -17.25
CA ALA A 78 -37.04 -16.51 -17.59
C ALA A 78 -37.05 -14.98 -17.72
N PRO A 79 -35.92 -14.30 -17.43
CA PRO A 79 -35.80 -12.85 -17.54
C PRO A 79 -36.00 -12.40 -18.99
N PHE A 80 -36.81 -11.36 -19.17
CA PHE A 80 -37.14 -10.87 -20.52
C PHE A 80 -36.17 -9.80 -21.02
N ASP A 81 -35.51 -9.08 -20.11
CA ASP A 81 -34.53 -8.03 -20.41
C ASP A 81 -33.53 -7.90 -19.26
N ASN A 82 -32.42 -7.20 -19.50
CA ASN A 82 -31.44 -6.85 -18.49
C ASN A 82 -31.18 -5.34 -18.53
N TYR A 83 -31.03 -4.71 -17.38
CA TYR A 83 -30.57 -3.32 -17.29
C TYR A 83 -29.25 -3.23 -16.51
N ALA A 84 -28.42 -2.25 -16.87
CA ALA A 84 -27.21 -1.95 -16.11
C ALA A 84 -27.62 -1.35 -14.76
N THR A 85 -27.23 -1.98 -13.67
CA THR A 85 -27.48 -1.49 -12.31
C THR A 85 -26.34 -0.65 -11.78
N ASN A 86 -25.09 -0.98 -12.16
CA ASN A 86 -23.91 -0.22 -11.77
C ASN A 86 -22.81 -0.38 -12.82
N VAL A 87 -21.88 0.58 -12.86
CA VAL A 87 -20.61 0.47 -13.59
C VAL A 87 -19.47 0.70 -12.61
N ASP A 88 -18.76 -0.38 -12.28
CA ASP A 88 -17.56 -0.33 -11.43
C ASP A 88 -16.32 -0.29 -12.32
N ALA A 89 -15.41 0.65 -12.04
CA ALA A 89 -14.11 0.71 -12.68
C ALA A 89 -13.00 0.68 -11.63
N LYS A 90 -11.96 -0.13 -11.84
CA LYS A 90 -10.81 -0.19 -10.93
C LYS A 90 -9.48 -0.33 -11.67
N ILE A 91 -8.42 0.18 -11.07
CA ILE A 91 -7.03 0.00 -11.51
C ILE A 91 -6.22 -0.62 -10.37
N GLU A 92 -5.56 -1.74 -10.68
CA GLU A 92 -4.72 -2.51 -9.75
C GLU A 92 -3.30 -2.63 -10.29
N ALA A 93 -2.29 -2.53 -9.41
CA ALA A 93 -0.88 -2.70 -9.78
C ALA A 93 -0.04 -3.20 -8.59
N GLU A 94 1.05 -3.90 -8.89
CA GLU A 94 2.10 -4.25 -7.91
C GLU A 94 3.34 -3.40 -8.15
N MET A 95 3.72 -2.60 -7.15
CA MET A 95 4.78 -1.60 -7.23
C MET A 95 6.01 -2.03 -6.44
N ALA A 96 7.20 -1.65 -6.92
CA ALA A 96 8.47 -1.98 -6.29
C ALA A 96 9.15 -0.78 -5.58
N GLN A 97 8.79 0.46 -5.91
CA GLN A 97 9.37 1.67 -5.30
C GLN A 97 8.55 2.14 -4.10
N THR A 98 9.20 2.13 -2.93
CA THR A 98 8.57 2.31 -1.61
C THR A 98 8.89 3.65 -0.98
N GLU A 99 9.02 4.71 -1.80
CA GLU A 99 9.17 6.07 -1.29
C GLU A 99 7.95 6.48 -0.46
N MET A 100 8.19 7.17 0.66
CA MET A 100 7.15 7.58 1.60
C MET A 100 6.01 8.40 0.97
N GLN A 101 6.31 9.28 0.01
CA GLN A 101 5.27 10.06 -0.68
C GLN A 101 4.37 9.18 -1.57
N LYS A 102 4.95 8.15 -2.20
CA LYS A 102 4.23 7.18 -3.05
C LYS A 102 3.38 6.24 -2.17
N LEU A 103 3.93 5.81 -1.03
CA LEU A 103 3.20 5.02 -0.03
C LEU A 103 2.03 5.76 0.61
N GLN A 104 2.13 7.07 0.85
CA GLN A 104 1.00 7.85 1.34
C GLN A 104 -0.15 7.88 0.33
N ARG A 105 0.17 7.98 -0.97
CA ARG A 105 -0.82 7.92 -2.05
C ARG A 105 -1.41 6.51 -2.22
N ALA A 106 -0.59 5.49 -1.99
CA ALA A 106 -1.03 4.10 -1.95
C ALA A 106 -2.06 3.86 -0.86
N LEU A 107 -1.79 4.40 0.34
CA LEU A 107 -2.64 4.22 1.50
C LEU A 107 -3.97 4.99 1.37
N GLY A 108 -3.99 6.08 0.59
CA GLY A 108 -5.14 6.97 0.46
C GLY A 108 -5.50 7.71 1.75
N VAL A 109 -4.81 7.43 2.86
CA VAL A 109 -4.98 8.08 4.17
C VAL A 109 -3.60 8.23 4.83
N GLY A 110 -3.54 8.99 5.92
CA GLY A 110 -2.29 9.27 6.63
C GLY A 110 -1.60 10.56 6.18
N VAL A 111 -0.74 11.08 7.06
CA VAL A 111 -0.09 12.38 6.91
C VAL A 111 1.37 12.19 6.53
N TYR A 112 1.72 12.63 5.33
CA TYR A 112 3.10 12.73 4.88
C TYR A 112 3.79 13.93 5.53
N SER A 113 5.02 13.74 5.99
CA SER A 113 5.86 14.80 6.54
C SER A 113 7.32 14.63 6.16
N THR A 114 8.03 15.74 6.10
CA THR A 114 9.47 15.80 5.91
C THR A 114 10.11 16.56 7.06
N GLY A 115 11.34 16.20 7.42
CA GLY A 115 12.12 16.94 8.41
C GLY A 115 13.61 16.78 8.15
N ALA A 116 14.44 17.32 9.06
CA ALA A 116 15.89 17.22 8.96
C ALA A 116 16.31 15.74 8.99
N GLY A 117 16.68 15.20 7.82
CA GLY A 117 17.18 13.84 7.67
C GLY A 117 16.15 12.73 7.59
N TYR A 118 14.84 13.02 7.47
CA TYR A 118 13.82 11.97 7.27
C TYR A 118 12.63 12.36 6.38
N LYS A 119 11.96 11.34 5.83
CA LYS A 119 10.58 11.36 5.27
C LYS A 119 9.72 10.38 6.07
N ALA A 120 8.47 10.72 6.35
CA ALA A 120 7.59 9.83 7.12
C ALA A 120 6.12 9.91 6.71
N VAL A 121 5.40 8.81 6.91
CA VAL A 121 3.94 8.71 6.83
C VAL A 121 3.42 8.26 8.19
N THR A 122 2.59 9.11 8.81
CA THR A 122 1.87 8.79 10.05
C THR A 122 0.43 8.40 9.74
N PHE A 123 -0.13 7.44 10.49
CA PHE A 123 -1.49 6.94 10.24
C PHE A 123 -2.27 6.67 11.53
N GLY A 124 -3.60 6.70 11.41
CA GLY A 124 -4.58 6.48 12.48
C GLY A 124 -5.56 7.66 12.63
N GLY A 125 -6.80 7.41 13.04
CA GLY A 125 -7.86 8.42 13.15
C GLY A 125 -8.70 8.60 11.87
N LEU A 126 -9.86 9.27 11.98
CA LEU A 126 -10.73 9.56 10.82
C LEU A 126 -10.12 10.69 9.98
N LEU A 127 -9.59 10.34 8.81
CA LEU A 127 -9.13 11.29 7.81
C LEU A 127 -10.02 11.18 6.57
N THR A 128 -10.30 12.31 5.92
CA THR A 128 -10.96 12.34 4.61
C THR A 128 -10.09 11.61 3.60
N VAL A 129 -10.68 10.71 2.82
CA VAL A 129 -9.97 10.01 1.74
C VAL A 129 -9.77 10.98 0.57
N PRO A 130 -8.54 11.42 0.25
CA PRO A 130 -8.25 12.15 -0.98
C PRO A 130 -8.70 11.37 -2.22
N THR A 131 -9.39 12.07 -3.10
CA THR A 131 -9.71 11.59 -4.45
C THR A 131 -8.73 12.16 -5.47
N ILE A 132 -8.24 11.33 -6.39
CA ILE A 132 -7.25 11.70 -7.39
C ILE A 132 -7.69 11.26 -8.80
N CYS A 133 -7.14 11.84 -9.86
CA CYS A 133 -7.26 11.27 -11.20
C CYS A 133 -6.09 10.32 -11.44
N LEU A 134 -6.36 9.12 -11.96
CA LEU A 134 -5.36 8.08 -12.17
C LEU A 134 -5.35 7.66 -13.64
N ALA A 135 -4.16 7.51 -14.22
CA ALA A 135 -3.99 7.08 -15.60
C ALA A 135 -2.98 5.93 -15.71
N ALA A 136 -3.40 4.84 -16.36
CA ALA A 136 -2.52 3.76 -16.80
C ALA A 136 -2.23 3.93 -18.29
N ILE A 137 -0.95 4.03 -18.65
CA ILE A 137 -0.50 4.28 -20.03
C ILE A 137 0.44 3.16 -20.44
N SER A 138 0.21 2.55 -21.61
CA SER A 138 1.09 1.50 -22.13
C SER A 138 1.31 1.65 -23.63
N ALA A 139 2.55 1.54 -24.06
CA ALA A 139 2.93 1.61 -25.47
C ALA A 139 2.54 0.33 -26.23
N LYS A 140 2.01 0.48 -27.45
CA LYS A 140 1.64 -0.65 -28.31
C LYS A 140 2.90 -1.35 -28.82
N ARG A 141 2.89 -2.68 -28.81
CA ARG A 141 4.02 -3.49 -29.29
C ARG A 141 4.38 -3.22 -30.75
N GLY A 142 3.36 -3.10 -31.62
CA GLY A 142 3.55 -2.88 -33.06
C GLY A 142 3.90 -1.43 -33.43
N SER A 143 3.73 -0.47 -32.52
CA SER A 143 3.96 0.95 -32.76
C SER A 143 4.22 1.65 -31.43
N PRO A 144 5.48 1.75 -30.98
CA PRO A 144 5.81 2.21 -29.63
C PRO A 144 5.48 3.69 -29.36
N LEU A 145 5.17 4.47 -30.40
CA LEU A 145 4.69 5.86 -30.28
C LEU A 145 3.17 5.96 -30.13
N GLN A 146 2.47 4.84 -30.29
CA GLN A 146 1.04 4.72 -30.06
C GLN A 146 0.78 4.03 -28.72
N HIS A 147 -0.24 4.48 -28.02
CA HIS A 147 -0.47 4.11 -26.63
C HIS A 147 -1.91 3.66 -26.41
N VAL A 148 -2.09 2.74 -25.48
CA VAL A 148 -3.38 2.41 -24.86
C VAL A 148 -3.40 3.11 -23.50
N ILE A 149 -4.44 3.90 -23.26
CA ILE A 149 -4.61 4.71 -22.05
C ILE A 149 -5.93 4.34 -21.39
N SER A 150 -5.88 4.13 -20.09
CA SER A 150 -7.03 4.03 -19.21
C SER A 150 -6.97 5.14 -18.16
N ILE A 151 -8.05 5.89 -17.99
CA ILE A 151 -8.15 7.01 -17.04
C ILE A 151 -9.35 6.79 -16.14
N LEU A 152 -9.15 6.92 -14.83
CA LEU A 152 -10.20 7.16 -13.85
C LEU A 152 -10.18 8.65 -13.50
N PHE A 153 -11.27 9.36 -13.79
CA PHE A 153 -11.32 10.83 -13.63
C PHE A 153 -11.30 11.26 -12.17
N LYS A 154 -11.97 10.48 -11.33
CA LYS A 154 -11.98 10.61 -9.88
C LYS A 154 -11.83 9.20 -9.33
N SER A 155 -10.84 8.97 -8.50
CA SER A 155 -10.61 7.67 -7.87
C SER A 155 -10.14 7.81 -6.44
N ALA A 156 -10.44 6.81 -5.63
CA ALA A 156 -9.93 6.68 -4.28
C ALA A 156 -9.11 5.40 -4.16
N ALA A 157 -8.03 5.44 -3.38
CA ALA A 157 -7.30 4.23 -3.03
C ALA A 157 -8.18 3.39 -2.11
N MET A 158 -8.40 2.12 -2.46
CA MET A 158 -9.23 1.18 -1.70
C MET A 158 -8.39 0.16 -0.92
N ALA A 159 -7.21 -0.15 -1.43
CA ALA A 159 -6.28 -1.04 -0.75
C ALA A 159 -5.33 -0.25 0.15
N GLY A 160 -5.02 -0.83 1.31
CA GLY A 160 -3.84 -0.43 2.06
C GLY A 160 -2.55 -0.90 1.41
N PHE A 161 -1.42 -0.74 2.09
CA PHE A 161 -0.16 -1.33 1.65
C PHE A 161 0.29 -2.43 2.60
N GLN A 162 0.99 -3.40 2.03
CA GLN A 162 1.75 -4.40 2.74
C GLN A 162 3.18 -4.35 2.23
N ILE A 163 4.14 -4.16 3.12
CA ILE A 163 5.56 -4.13 2.79
C ILE A 163 6.24 -5.28 3.52
N ALA A 164 6.77 -6.22 2.74
CA ALA A 164 7.59 -7.31 3.25
C ALA A 164 9.07 -6.92 3.15
N ILE A 165 9.76 -6.79 4.29
CA ILE A 165 11.18 -6.46 4.36
C ILE A 165 11.95 -7.75 4.61
N GLY A 166 12.69 -8.23 3.60
CA GLY A 166 13.47 -9.45 3.72
C GLY A 166 14.64 -9.52 2.75
N ARG A 167 15.48 -10.56 2.91
CA ARG A 167 16.69 -10.76 2.09
C ARG A 167 16.41 -11.37 0.71
N GLY A 168 15.36 -12.19 0.58
CA GLY A 168 15.14 -13.06 -0.58
C GLY A 168 14.56 -12.36 -1.82
N ALA A 169 13.80 -11.28 -1.63
CA ALA A 169 13.11 -10.56 -2.71
C ALA A 169 13.05 -9.07 -2.42
N ALA A 170 12.88 -8.27 -3.47
CA ALA A 170 12.59 -6.85 -3.35
C ALA A 170 11.22 -6.64 -2.67
N SER A 171 11.13 -5.65 -1.80
CA SER A 171 9.88 -5.23 -1.16
C SER A 171 8.94 -4.64 -2.19
N THR A 172 7.75 -5.21 -2.30
CA THR A 172 6.68 -4.72 -3.17
C THR A 172 5.42 -4.47 -2.36
N TYR A 173 4.52 -3.65 -2.91
CA TYR A 173 3.20 -3.40 -2.35
C TYR A 173 2.17 -3.37 -3.47
N LYS A 174 0.94 -3.78 -3.14
CA LYS A 174 -0.19 -3.74 -4.05
C LYS A 174 -0.92 -2.42 -3.91
N LEU A 175 -1.42 -1.92 -5.03
CA LEU A 175 -2.27 -0.76 -5.17
C LEU A 175 -3.60 -1.18 -5.76
N GLU A 176 -4.67 -0.62 -5.23
CA GLU A 176 -6.00 -0.72 -5.80
C GLU A 176 -6.69 0.64 -5.71
N PHE A 177 -7.13 1.16 -6.85
CA PHE A 177 -7.91 2.38 -6.95
C PHE A 177 -9.27 2.07 -7.56
N LEU A 178 -10.32 2.57 -6.91
CA LEU A 178 -11.68 2.51 -7.41
C LEU A 178 -12.05 3.84 -8.05
N GLY A 179 -12.57 3.79 -9.27
CA GLY A 179 -13.18 4.94 -9.94
C GLY A 179 -14.50 5.30 -9.28
N LEU A 180 -14.66 6.59 -8.97
CA LEU A 180 -15.85 7.18 -8.41
C LEU A 180 -16.61 7.93 -9.51
N GLY A 181 -17.93 7.98 -9.39
CA GLY A 181 -18.76 8.83 -10.22
C GLY A 181 -18.51 10.30 -9.92
N ASP A 182 -18.13 11.06 -10.95
CA ASP A 182 -18.05 12.51 -10.90
C ASP A 182 -19.38 13.11 -11.40
N PRO A 183 -20.22 13.66 -10.50
CA PRO A 183 -21.55 14.17 -10.86
C PRO A 183 -21.48 15.44 -11.71
N ASP A 184 -20.35 16.15 -11.72
CA ASP A 184 -20.18 17.37 -12.51
C ASP A 184 -19.91 17.05 -13.99
N ARG A 185 -19.68 15.78 -14.33
CA ARG A 185 -19.46 15.32 -15.71
C ARG A 185 -20.74 14.90 -16.39
N THR A 186 -20.73 15.04 -17.70
CA THR A 186 -21.80 14.59 -18.60
C THR A 186 -22.06 13.11 -18.40
N VAL A 187 -23.34 12.74 -18.36
CA VAL A 187 -23.78 11.33 -18.27
C VAL A 187 -23.08 10.47 -19.31
N GLY A 188 -22.60 9.30 -18.89
CA GLY A 188 -21.79 8.40 -19.71
C GLY A 188 -20.28 8.70 -19.73
N LYS A 189 -19.83 9.79 -19.08
CA LYS A 189 -18.40 10.15 -18.91
C LYS A 189 -18.00 10.34 -17.45
N GLN A 190 -18.78 9.81 -16.51
CA GLN A 190 -18.67 10.17 -15.09
C GLN A 190 -17.56 9.41 -14.35
N VAL A 191 -17.15 8.24 -14.82
CA VAL A 191 -16.19 7.38 -14.09
C VAL A 191 -14.78 7.43 -14.71
N GLY A 192 -14.69 7.25 -16.02
CA GLY A 192 -13.40 7.14 -16.69
C GLY A 192 -13.52 6.94 -18.19
N THR A 193 -12.37 6.81 -18.85
CA THR A 193 -12.29 6.50 -20.28
C THR A 193 -11.14 5.54 -20.55
N VAL A 194 -11.35 4.62 -21.49
CA VAL A 194 -10.29 3.79 -22.08
C VAL A 194 -10.24 4.13 -23.56
N TYR A 195 -9.05 4.45 -24.06
CA TYR A 195 -8.85 4.78 -25.46
C TYR A 195 -7.45 4.40 -25.93
N GLU A 196 -7.29 4.31 -27.24
CA GLU A 196 -6.00 4.15 -27.89
C GLU A 196 -5.67 5.37 -28.75
N THR A 197 -4.39 5.68 -28.88
CA THR A 197 -3.95 6.62 -29.90
C THR A 197 -3.81 5.90 -31.24
N LEU A 198 -4.36 6.53 -32.28
CA LEU A 198 -4.28 6.05 -33.67
C LEU A 198 -3.15 6.75 -34.44
N THR A 199 -2.63 7.84 -33.88
CA THR A 199 -1.47 8.58 -34.36
C THR A 199 -0.39 8.59 -33.29
N ASP A 200 0.83 8.87 -33.70
CA ASP A 200 1.95 9.02 -32.80
C ASP A 200 1.69 10.15 -31.80
N ALA A 201 2.08 9.95 -30.55
CA ALA A 201 2.07 11.01 -29.55
C ALA A 201 3.01 12.14 -29.98
N ALA A 202 2.55 13.39 -29.87
CA ALA A 202 3.21 14.54 -30.47
C ALA A 202 3.54 15.68 -29.48
N GLY A 203 3.24 15.53 -28.19
CA GLY A 203 3.66 16.50 -27.17
C GLY A 203 5.18 16.56 -27.06
N ILE A 204 5.73 17.72 -26.75
CA ILE A 204 7.19 17.94 -26.76
C ILE A 204 7.79 18.07 -25.35
N ASN A 205 6.96 18.11 -24.30
CA ASN A 205 7.39 18.36 -22.94
C ASN A 205 7.16 17.13 -22.06
N PRO A 206 8.01 16.09 -22.15
CA PRO A 206 7.82 14.87 -21.38
C PRO A 206 7.87 15.13 -19.87
N THR A 207 6.94 14.53 -19.13
CA THR A 207 7.04 14.49 -17.67
C THR A 207 8.02 13.40 -17.27
N PRO A 208 9.07 13.69 -16.48
CA PRO A 208 10.06 12.70 -16.09
C PRO A 208 9.44 11.47 -15.44
N LYS A 209 9.85 10.27 -15.88
CA LYS A 209 9.55 9.02 -15.18
C LYS A 209 10.45 8.92 -13.95
N ASP A 210 9.86 8.76 -12.77
CA ASP A 210 10.60 8.77 -11.51
C ASP A 210 10.96 7.34 -11.06
N PHE A 211 11.89 6.74 -11.79
CA PHE A 211 12.46 5.43 -11.46
C PHE A 211 13.71 5.58 -10.61
N SER A 212 13.67 5.04 -9.40
CA SER A 212 14.77 5.04 -8.45
C SER A 212 14.96 3.64 -7.89
N VAL A 213 16.04 2.98 -8.30
CA VAL A 213 16.45 1.66 -7.75
C VAL A 213 16.81 1.78 -6.27
N ALA A 214 17.16 2.99 -5.81
CA ALA A 214 17.42 3.26 -4.40
C ALA A 214 16.17 3.20 -3.51
N GLU A 215 14.98 3.27 -4.09
CA GLU A 215 13.69 3.17 -3.39
C GLU A 215 13.16 1.73 -3.34
N ILE A 216 13.93 0.76 -3.86
CA ILE A 216 13.59 -0.66 -3.82
C ILE A 216 14.32 -1.27 -2.61
N TYR A 217 13.58 -1.56 -1.55
CA TYR A 217 14.16 -2.17 -0.35
C TYR A 217 14.36 -3.67 -0.52
N GLN A 218 15.50 -4.15 -0.05
CA GLN A 218 15.84 -5.57 0.08
C GLN A 218 16.93 -5.68 1.13
N GLY A 219 16.68 -6.39 2.21
CA GLY A 219 17.61 -6.44 3.34
C GLY A 219 17.01 -7.13 4.56
N PRO A 220 17.85 -7.54 5.53
CA PRO A 220 17.34 -8.04 6.81
C PRO A 220 16.62 -6.91 7.54
N GLY A 221 15.45 -7.20 8.11
CA GLY A 221 14.80 -6.34 9.09
C GLY A 221 15.03 -6.91 10.49
N ASP A 222 15.27 -6.01 11.44
CA ASP A 222 15.37 -6.29 12.86
C ASP A 222 14.09 -5.84 13.57
N LEU A 223 13.59 -6.70 14.46
CA LEU A 223 12.37 -6.44 15.22
C LEU A 223 12.72 -6.02 16.64
N TRP A 224 12.19 -4.87 17.06
CA TRP A 224 12.47 -4.24 18.33
C TRP A 224 11.21 -3.98 19.13
N LEU A 225 11.29 -4.22 20.43
CA LEU A 225 10.40 -3.59 21.41
C LEU A 225 10.99 -2.24 21.76
N ILE A 226 10.19 -1.19 21.62
CA ILE A 226 10.62 0.18 21.87
C ILE A 226 10.11 0.63 23.24
N ASP A 227 11.02 1.02 24.12
CA ASP A 227 10.69 1.54 25.44
C ASP A 227 11.69 2.63 25.88
N PRO A 228 11.23 3.83 26.27
CA PRO A 228 9.85 4.33 26.15
C PRO A 228 9.37 4.44 24.71
N ALA A 229 8.06 4.27 24.50
CA ALA A 229 7.41 4.51 23.22
C ALA A 229 7.60 5.97 22.76
N PRO A 230 7.71 6.25 21.45
CA PRO A 230 7.72 7.61 20.91
C PRO A 230 6.51 8.42 21.40
N THR A 231 6.58 9.75 21.48
CA THR A 231 5.46 10.60 21.96
C THR A 231 4.94 11.50 20.84
N ASP A 232 3.84 12.23 21.03
CA ASP A 232 3.37 13.20 20.02
C ASP A 232 4.36 14.33 19.70
N VAL A 233 5.27 14.64 20.63
CA VAL A 233 6.34 15.64 20.38
C VAL A 233 7.51 15.01 19.62
N ALA A 234 7.79 13.74 19.89
CA ALA A 234 8.83 12.94 19.24
C ALA A 234 8.18 11.70 18.63
N GLU A 235 7.45 11.90 17.54
CA GLU A 235 6.51 10.92 16.95
C GLU A 235 7.18 9.68 16.39
N ARG A 236 8.50 9.71 16.26
CA ARG A 236 9.27 8.68 15.60
C ARG A 236 10.18 7.96 16.57
N VAL A 237 10.52 6.73 16.21
CA VAL A 237 11.66 6.04 16.81
C VAL A 237 12.92 6.80 16.43
N THR A 238 13.66 7.26 17.42
CA THR A 238 14.97 7.86 17.21
C THR A 238 15.96 6.72 16.95
N ILE A 239 16.67 6.79 15.83
CA ILE A 239 17.62 5.76 15.39
C ILE A 239 19.01 6.32 15.51
N ASP A 240 19.92 5.57 16.13
CA ASP A 240 21.33 5.91 16.13
C ASP A 240 21.92 5.67 14.73
N SER A 241 22.46 6.75 14.14
CA SER A 241 23.07 6.72 12.81
C SER A 241 24.30 5.80 12.70
N ALA A 242 24.98 5.47 13.80
CA ALA A 242 26.16 4.62 13.77
C ALA A 242 25.82 3.13 13.76
N THR A 243 24.77 2.75 14.48
CA THR A 243 24.43 1.34 14.75
C THR A 243 23.15 0.89 14.03
N LEU A 244 22.33 1.83 13.54
CA LEU A 244 21.00 1.57 12.97
C LEU A 244 20.06 0.82 13.92
N THR A 245 20.25 1.03 15.22
CA THR A 245 19.37 0.51 16.28
C THR A 245 18.62 1.68 16.95
N PRO A 246 17.60 1.42 17.78
CA PRO A 246 16.97 2.47 18.58
C PRO A 246 18.02 3.22 19.40
N ASP A 247 17.93 4.54 19.43
CA ASP A 247 18.84 5.40 20.19
C ASP A 247 18.74 5.08 21.68
N ALA A 248 19.87 4.74 22.31
CA ALA A 248 19.91 4.30 23.70
C ALA A 248 19.58 5.41 24.72
N THR A 249 19.60 6.69 24.31
CA THR A 249 19.21 7.81 25.17
C THR A 249 17.71 8.02 25.11
N ALA A 250 17.12 7.99 23.91
CA ALA A 250 15.70 8.19 23.68
C ALA A 250 14.87 6.95 24.04
N HIS A 251 15.43 5.74 23.84
CA HIS A 251 14.74 4.47 23.99
C HIS A 251 15.56 3.45 24.80
N ALA A 252 16.00 3.87 25.99
CA ALA A 252 16.98 3.16 26.84
C ALA A 252 16.63 1.70 27.20
N ASN A 253 15.35 1.34 27.21
CA ASN A 253 14.89 0.00 27.57
C ASN A 253 14.52 -0.85 26.34
N SER A 254 14.82 -0.37 25.14
CA SER A 254 14.50 -1.09 23.91
C SER A 254 15.21 -2.43 23.85
N THR A 255 14.49 -3.46 23.40
CA THR A 255 14.97 -4.84 23.38
C THR A 255 14.82 -5.43 21.99
N HIS A 256 15.89 -6.03 21.47
CA HIS A 256 15.88 -6.76 20.20
C HIS A 256 15.23 -8.15 20.38
N LEU A 257 14.20 -8.45 19.58
CA LEU A 257 13.47 -9.72 19.69
C LEU A 257 14.22 -10.92 19.08
N GLY A 258 15.35 -10.68 18.40
CA GLY A 258 16.24 -11.72 17.90
C GLY A 258 16.28 -11.84 16.39
N GLY A 259 17.02 -12.82 15.89
CA GLY A 259 17.18 -13.02 14.44
C GLY A 259 15.89 -13.49 13.77
N THR A 260 15.56 -12.90 12.64
CA THR A 260 14.38 -13.23 11.83
C THR A 260 14.67 -14.31 10.79
N GLU A 261 13.66 -15.14 10.52
CA GLU A 261 13.65 -16.11 9.43
C GLU A 261 12.56 -15.70 8.44
N GLY A 262 12.95 -15.31 7.23
CA GLY A 262 12.01 -14.72 6.27
C GLY A 262 11.82 -13.20 6.47
N PRO A 263 10.86 -12.60 5.75
CA PRO A 263 10.62 -11.18 5.82
C PRO A 263 9.81 -10.78 7.05
N ILE A 264 10.11 -9.61 7.61
CA ILE A 264 9.18 -8.93 8.52
C ILE A 264 8.18 -8.17 7.66
N THR A 265 6.89 -8.41 7.89
CA THR A 265 5.81 -7.83 7.11
C THR A 265 5.10 -6.76 7.92
N ILE A 266 5.02 -5.54 7.37
CA ILE A 266 4.19 -4.47 7.91
C ILE A 266 2.98 -4.30 7.00
N THR A 267 1.80 -4.37 7.58
CA THR A 267 0.52 -4.20 6.87
C THR A 267 -0.22 -3.03 7.48
N VAL A 268 -0.67 -2.09 6.66
CA VAL A 268 -1.60 -1.02 7.07
C VAL A 268 -2.77 -1.05 6.10
N THR A 269 -3.95 -1.39 6.59
CA THR A 269 -5.15 -1.61 5.77
C THR A 269 -6.31 -0.76 6.31
N PRO A 270 -6.68 0.33 5.61
CA PRO A 270 -7.94 1.00 5.86
C PRO A 270 -9.10 0.16 5.28
N THR A 271 -10.20 0.05 6.01
CA THR A 271 -11.49 -0.37 5.46
C THR A 271 -12.23 0.88 5.02
N ILE A 272 -12.58 0.95 3.75
CA ILE A 272 -13.18 2.14 3.13
C ILE A 272 -14.61 1.80 2.68
N GLY A 273 -15.57 2.49 3.28
CA GLY A 273 -16.99 2.43 2.94
C GLY A 273 -17.30 3.31 1.73
N GLN A 274 -18.30 2.90 0.94
CA GLN A 274 -18.76 3.63 -0.24
C GLN A 274 -20.07 4.36 0.04
N ILE A 275 -20.17 5.60 -0.40
CA ILE A 275 -21.42 6.37 -0.41
C ILE A 275 -22.03 6.26 -1.80
N ARG A 276 -23.20 5.63 -1.88
CA ARG A 276 -23.97 5.45 -3.12
C ARG A 276 -25.21 6.33 -3.07
N LEU A 277 -25.56 6.88 -4.22
CA LEU A 277 -26.82 7.58 -4.46
C LEU A 277 -27.58 6.80 -5.51
N ASP A 278 -28.88 6.59 -5.31
CA ASP A 278 -29.73 5.80 -6.22
C ASP A 278 -29.83 6.39 -7.64
N GLN A 279 -29.39 7.64 -7.83
CA GLN A 279 -29.41 8.36 -9.10
C GLN A 279 -28.14 8.14 -9.94
N PHE A 280 -27.11 7.50 -9.39
CA PHE A 280 -25.82 7.30 -10.04
C PHE A 280 -25.42 5.83 -10.02
N ASP A 281 -24.90 5.36 -11.15
CA ASP A 281 -24.51 3.95 -11.35
C ASP A 281 -23.16 3.58 -10.71
N SER A 282 -22.50 4.52 -10.03
CA SER A 282 -21.19 4.33 -9.42
C SER A 282 -21.12 5.08 -8.08
N PRO A 283 -20.33 4.63 -7.09
CA PRO A 283 -20.12 5.34 -5.84
C PRO A 283 -19.65 6.78 -6.09
N VAL A 284 -20.28 7.75 -5.42
CA VAL A 284 -19.97 9.19 -5.63
C VAL A 284 -18.87 9.67 -4.69
N ASP A 285 -18.79 9.03 -3.52
CA ASP A 285 -17.83 9.36 -2.48
C ASP A 285 -17.49 8.14 -1.62
N VAL A 286 -16.44 8.26 -0.80
CA VAL A 286 -15.95 7.21 0.08
C VAL A 286 -15.57 7.76 1.45
N PHE A 287 -15.62 6.93 2.48
CA PHE A 287 -15.21 7.28 3.84
C PHE A 287 -14.43 6.15 4.50
N VAL A 288 -13.59 6.49 5.47
CA VAL A 288 -12.84 5.49 6.24
C VAL A 288 -13.75 4.93 7.32
N GLU A 289 -14.00 3.62 7.30
CA GLU A 289 -14.74 2.89 8.35
C GLU A 289 -13.82 2.52 9.51
N SER A 290 -12.65 1.97 9.21
CA SER A 290 -11.66 1.55 10.19
C SER A 290 -10.26 1.53 9.57
N ILE A 291 -9.23 1.46 10.42
CA ILE A 291 -7.85 1.25 9.99
C ILE A 291 -7.26 0.14 10.85
N GLU A 292 -6.76 -0.92 10.22
CA GLU A 292 -5.98 -1.96 10.88
C GLU A 292 -4.51 -1.81 10.52
N ALA A 293 -3.61 -2.01 11.49
CA ALA A 293 -2.18 -2.12 11.22
C ALA A 293 -1.59 -3.32 11.95
N LYS A 294 -0.70 -4.06 11.29
CA LYS A 294 -0.10 -5.29 11.81
C LYS A 294 1.39 -5.36 11.47
N ILE A 295 2.18 -5.94 12.38
CA ILE A 295 3.57 -6.35 12.14
C ILE A 295 3.67 -7.85 12.38
N GLU A 296 4.17 -8.58 11.39
CA GLU A 296 4.36 -10.03 11.42
C GLU A 296 5.81 -10.40 11.18
N ALA A 297 6.35 -11.30 12.00
CA ALA A 297 7.69 -11.82 11.83
C ALA A 297 7.77 -13.29 12.25
N GLU A 298 8.62 -14.05 11.56
CA GLU A 298 9.06 -15.36 12.01
C GLU A 298 10.47 -15.24 12.61
N MET A 299 10.64 -15.75 13.83
CA MET A 299 11.81 -15.55 14.66
C MET A 299 12.55 -16.87 14.86
N SER A 300 13.88 -16.83 14.79
CA SER A 300 14.76 -18.02 14.90
C SER A 300 15.45 -18.15 16.26
N GLN A 301 15.41 -17.12 17.11
CA GLN A 301 16.01 -17.13 18.45
C GLN A 301 14.95 -17.32 19.53
N SER A 302 14.83 -18.56 20.02
CA SER A 302 13.87 -19.00 21.05
C SER A 302 14.36 -18.79 22.48
N ASP A 303 14.85 -17.58 22.80
CA ASP A 303 15.08 -17.20 24.21
C ASP A 303 13.73 -16.98 24.90
N VAL A 304 13.52 -17.66 26.02
CA VAL A 304 12.30 -17.62 26.83
C VAL A 304 11.98 -16.19 27.30
N GLU A 305 12.99 -15.38 27.58
CA GLU A 305 12.77 -13.97 27.94
C GLU A 305 12.19 -13.17 26.78
N LYS A 306 12.79 -13.31 25.59
CA LYS A 306 12.34 -12.60 24.38
C LYS A 306 10.95 -13.06 23.95
N MET A 307 10.69 -14.37 24.05
CA MET A 307 9.36 -14.91 23.81
C MET A 307 8.33 -14.37 24.80
N SER A 308 8.66 -14.27 26.09
CA SER A 308 7.77 -13.66 27.09
C SER A 308 7.41 -12.22 26.74
N ARG A 309 8.43 -11.44 26.34
CA ARG A 309 8.25 -10.05 25.97
C ARG A 309 7.43 -9.90 24.69
N ALA A 310 7.63 -10.78 23.71
CA ALA A 310 6.86 -10.80 22.46
C ALA A 310 5.41 -11.26 22.63
N LEU A 311 5.14 -12.18 23.56
CA LEU A 311 3.77 -12.57 23.93
C LEU A 311 3.00 -11.43 24.60
N ALA A 312 3.72 -10.54 25.30
CA ALA A 312 3.13 -9.49 26.15
C ALA A 312 2.07 -10.03 27.14
N PHE A 313 2.14 -11.33 27.44
CA PHE A 313 1.25 -12.06 28.33
C PHE A 313 2.03 -13.18 29.03
N GLY A 314 1.67 -13.43 30.29
CA GLY A 314 2.39 -14.34 31.17
C GLY A 314 3.43 -13.64 32.03
N VAL A 315 3.86 -14.32 33.09
CA VAL A 315 4.85 -13.81 34.03
C VAL A 315 6.18 -14.49 33.73
N PHE A 316 7.17 -13.69 33.34
CA PHE A 316 8.55 -14.16 33.23
C PHE A 316 9.14 -14.37 34.62
N GLY A 317 9.81 -15.51 34.80
CA GLY A 317 10.56 -15.83 36.00
C GLY A 317 11.93 -16.37 35.63
N GLU A 318 12.95 -15.91 36.35
CA GLU A 318 14.31 -16.40 36.23
C GLU A 318 14.78 -16.90 37.59
N ALA A 319 15.30 -18.13 37.60
CA ALA A 319 16.02 -18.73 38.72
C ALA A 319 17.41 -19.12 38.25
N ALA A 320 18.29 -19.51 39.18
CA ALA A 320 19.69 -19.83 38.87
C ALA A 320 19.88 -20.90 37.77
N GLU A 321 18.90 -21.78 37.57
CA GLU A 321 19.00 -22.93 36.67
C GLU A 321 18.00 -22.90 35.50
N TYR A 322 16.99 -22.02 35.52
CA TYR A 322 15.96 -21.99 34.50
C TYR A 322 15.35 -20.61 34.29
N LYS A 323 14.99 -20.34 33.03
CA LYS A 323 14.10 -19.25 32.61
C LYS A 323 12.74 -19.85 32.27
N GLN A 324 11.66 -19.27 32.80
CA GLN A 324 10.30 -19.76 32.56
C GLN A 324 9.34 -18.62 32.27
N VAL A 325 8.27 -18.94 31.54
CA VAL A 325 7.09 -18.08 31.38
C VAL A 325 5.90 -18.86 31.87
N THR A 326 5.20 -18.32 32.87
CA THR A 326 3.95 -18.91 33.36
C THR A 326 2.79 -18.15 32.74
N PHE A 327 1.88 -18.87 32.07
CA PHE A 327 0.74 -18.30 31.36
C PHE A 327 -0.58 -18.88 31.90
N GLY A 328 -1.62 -18.04 31.98
CA GLY A 328 -2.96 -18.38 32.51
C GLY A 328 -3.61 -17.23 33.28
N GLY A 329 -4.96 -17.20 33.34
CA GLY A 329 -5.75 -16.18 34.03
C GLY A 329 -6.33 -15.08 33.13
N THR A 330 -7.25 -14.28 33.67
CA THR A 330 -7.89 -13.14 32.98
C THR A 330 -7.06 -11.87 33.21
N ASN A 331 -5.91 -11.77 32.57
CA ASN A 331 -5.10 -10.55 32.61
C ASN A 331 -5.38 -9.69 31.38
N GLN A 332 -5.45 -8.36 31.56
CA GLN A 332 -5.40 -7.45 30.41
C GLN A 332 -4.05 -7.65 29.69
N PRO A 333 -4.05 -7.87 28.36
CA PRO A 333 -2.80 -7.95 27.61
C PRO A 333 -2.04 -6.63 27.74
N ALA A 334 -0.75 -6.71 28.03
CA ALA A 334 0.08 -5.53 28.14
C ALA A 334 0.23 -4.89 26.75
N THR A 335 0.02 -3.59 26.68
CA THR A 335 0.17 -2.85 25.43
C THR A 335 1.59 -2.34 25.33
N ILE A 336 2.31 -2.77 24.30
CA ILE A 336 3.73 -2.46 24.08
C ILE A 336 3.90 -1.66 22.78
N CYS A 337 5.08 -1.08 22.57
CA CYS A 337 5.45 -0.42 21.31
C CYS A 337 6.43 -1.32 20.54
N VAL A 338 6.19 -1.51 19.25
CA VAL A 338 7.00 -2.39 18.39
C VAL A 338 7.48 -1.62 17.17
N ALA A 339 8.75 -1.79 16.82
CA ALA A 339 9.30 -1.24 15.60
C ALA A 339 10.10 -2.28 14.80
N VAL A 340 10.00 -2.17 13.49
CA VAL A 340 10.86 -2.83 12.52
C VAL A 340 11.86 -1.81 12.04
N ILE A 341 13.15 -2.14 12.05
CA ILE A 341 14.21 -1.28 11.52
C ILE A 341 15.01 -2.10 10.52
N ALA A 342 15.26 -1.55 9.34
CA ALA A 342 16.04 -2.22 8.31
C ALA A 342 16.96 -1.23 7.59
N PRO A 343 18.24 -1.59 7.34
CA PRO A 343 19.13 -0.76 6.53
C PRO A 343 18.64 -0.70 5.08
N LYS A 344 18.89 0.43 4.42
CA LYS A 344 18.65 0.56 2.99
C LYS A 344 19.68 -0.24 2.21
N ARG A 345 19.26 -0.77 1.05
CA ARG A 345 20.14 -1.52 0.16
C ARG A 345 21.24 -0.65 -0.44
N THR A 346 20.88 0.55 -0.88
CA THR A 346 21.78 1.45 -1.61
C THR A 346 22.67 2.28 -0.71
N ASP A 347 22.30 2.43 0.56
CA ASP A 347 23.06 3.15 1.57
C ASP A 347 22.88 2.46 2.93
N THR A 348 23.87 1.66 3.33
CA THR A 348 23.84 0.91 4.58
C THR A 348 24.04 1.78 5.82
N ALA A 349 24.24 3.11 5.66
CA ALA A 349 24.24 4.06 6.78
C ALA A 349 22.84 4.65 7.04
N LYS A 350 21.83 4.28 6.24
CA LYS A 350 20.45 4.76 6.35
C LYS A 350 19.52 3.60 6.63
N ALA A 351 18.44 3.87 7.37
CA ALA A 351 17.41 2.88 7.67
C ALA A 351 16.01 3.34 7.28
N ILE A 352 15.14 2.36 7.01
CA ILE A 352 13.69 2.48 7.07
C ILE A 352 13.25 1.93 8.44
N ALA A 353 12.29 2.60 9.07
CA ALA A 353 11.67 2.10 10.29
C ALA A 353 10.15 2.24 10.25
N ALA A 354 9.48 1.18 10.67
CA ALA A 354 8.03 1.16 10.85
C ALA A 354 7.72 0.87 12.31
N CYS A 355 6.97 1.74 12.97
CA CYS A 355 6.66 1.65 14.38
C CYS A 355 5.15 1.71 14.61
N LEU A 356 4.64 0.78 15.42
CA LEU A 356 3.30 0.81 15.97
C LEU A 356 3.40 1.18 17.44
N TYR A 357 2.75 2.27 17.82
CA TYR A 357 2.91 2.89 19.14
C TYR A 357 2.35 2.06 20.29
N LYS A 358 1.27 1.34 20.00
CA LYS A 358 0.54 0.54 20.95
C LYS A 358 0.09 -0.72 20.23
N VAL A 359 0.57 -1.89 20.66
CA VAL A 359 0.23 -3.17 20.05
C VAL A 359 -0.11 -4.22 21.09
N ASN A 360 -0.91 -5.20 20.67
CA ASN A 360 -1.10 -6.48 21.35
C ASN A 360 -0.61 -7.62 20.47
N SER A 361 -0.08 -8.67 21.09
CA SER A 361 0.14 -9.96 20.42
C SER A 361 -1.20 -10.67 20.23
N ILE A 362 -1.52 -11.12 19.01
CA ILE A 362 -2.86 -11.65 18.67
C ILE A 362 -2.92 -13.11 18.21
N GLU A 363 -1.83 -13.67 17.67
CA GLU A 363 -1.83 -15.06 17.14
C GLU A 363 -1.18 -16.09 18.09
N GLY A 364 -0.95 -15.71 19.36
CA GLY A 364 -0.18 -16.54 20.30
C GLY A 364 1.26 -16.77 19.81
N ILE A 365 1.98 -17.69 20.45
CA ILE A 365 3.28 -18.16 19.97
C ILE A 365 3.19 -19.65 19.69
N GLN A 366 3.54 -20.04 18.46
CA GLN A 366 3.73 -21.43 18.07
C GLN A 366 5.22 -21.72 17.99
N VAL A 367 5.74 -22.59 18.86
CA VAL A 367 7.14 -23.05 18.79
C VAL A 367 7.18 -24.41 18.14
N VAL A 368 7.88 -24.51 17.00
CA VAL A 368 8.11 -25.81 16.35
C VAL A 368 9.44 -26.37 16.83
N MET A 369 9.40 -27.53 17.49
CA MET A 369 10.61 -28.25 17.92
C MET A 369 10.77 -29.50 17.06
N SER A 370 11.86 -29.58 16.28
CA SER A 370 12.14 -30.74 15.43
C SER A 370 13.63 -31.09 15.45
N ARG A 371 13.98 -32.33 15.09
CA ARG A 371 15.38 -32.76 14.95
C ARG A 371 16.03 -32.35 13.62
N LYS A 372 15.23 -31.99 12.61
CA LYS A 372 15.70 -31.76 11.23
C LYS A 372 15.72 -30.28 10.84
N GLN A 373 14.86 -29.47 11.45
CA GLN A 373 14.71 -28.04 11.21
C GLN A 373 14.97 -27.28 12.51
N LYS A 374 15.65 -26.14 12.39
CA LYS A 374 15.81 -25.18 13.49
C LYS A 374 14.45 -24.76 14.04
N SER A 375 14.38 -24.48 15.34
CA SER A 375 13.14 -24.01 15.95
C SER A 375 12.86 -22.58 15.52
N THR A 376 11.66 -22.33 14.98
CA THR A 376 11.15 -20.99 14.73
C THR A 376 9.86 -20.77 15.49
N TYR A 377 9.51 -19.50 15.66
CA TYR A 377 8.19 -19.11 16.12
C TYR A 377 7.70 -17.87 15.40
N LYS A 378 6.40 -17.85 15.07
CA LYS A 378 5.73 -16.68 14.47
C LYS A 378 5.22 -15.77 15.57
N VAL A 379 5.39 -14.46 15.38
CA VAL A 379 4.77 -13.41 16.20
C VAL A 379 3.99 -12.45 15.32
N THR A 380 2.81 -12.08 15.78
CA THR A 380 1.91 -11.17 15.09
C THR A 380 1.42 -10.12 16.08
N PHE A 381 1.76 -8.86 15.81
CA PHE A 381 1.38 -7.70 16.60
C PHE A 381 0.31 -6.91 15.88
N ALA A 382 -0.84 -6.70 16.53
CA ALA A 382 -1.89 -5.82 16.04
C ALA A 382 -1.79 -4.45 16.68
N GLY A 383 -1.72 -3.41 15.85
CA GLY A 383 -1.78 -2.01 16.26
C GLY A 383 -3.14 -1.67 16.87
N LEU A 384 -3.09 -0.98 17.99
CA LEU A 384 -4.23 -0.42 18.68
C LEU A 384 -4.19 1.10 18.57
N LEU A 385 -5.38 1.70 18.58
CA LEU A 385 -5.50 3.14 18.64
C LEU A 385 -5.10 3.65 20.04
N ASP A 386 -4.22 4.66 20.07
CA ASP A 386 -3.90 5.42 21.27
C ASP A 386 -4.70 6.75 21.26
N PRO A 387 -5.79 6.87 22.03
CA PRO A 387 -6.66 8.03 22.00
C PRO A 387 -6.02 9.27 22.65
N THR A 388 -4.89 9.11 23.33
CA THR A 388 -4.16 10.22 23.93
C THR A 388 -3.34 11.00 22.90
N ARG A 389 -3.17 10.44 21.71
CA ARG A 389 -2.44 11.05 20.60
C ARG A 389 -3.33 11.88 19.71
N THR A 390 -2.70 12.83 19.03
CA THR A 390 -3.28 13.70 18.02
C THR A 390 -3.92 12.89 16.90
N ALA A 391 -5.13 13.27 16.49
CA ALA A 391 -5.83 12.63 15.38
C ALA A 391 -4.95 12.65 14.10
N GLY A 392 -4.93 11.55 13.35
CA GLY A 392 -3.98 11.35 12.25
C GLY A 392 -2.74 10.52 12.62
N ARG A 393 -2.43 10.40 13.92
CA ARG A 393 -1.14 9.87 14.43
C ARG A 393 -1.30 8.86 15.56
N GLN A 394 -2.44 8.20 15.62
CA GLN A 394 -2.85 7.45 16.80
C GLN A 394 -2.42 5.98 16.80
N MET A 395 -1.93 5.45 15.68
CA MET A 395 -1.58 4.03 15.56
C MET A 395 -0.10 3.78 15.32
N GLY A 396 0.52 4.51 14.39
CA GLY A 396 1.91 4.28 14.05
C GLY A 396 2.47 5.24 13.01
N VAL A 397 3.74 5.01 12.69
CA VAL A 397 4.54 5.78 11.74
C VAL A 397 5.44 4.85 10.94
N ILE A 398 5.58 5.13 9.65
CA ILE A 398 6.68 4.60 8.83
C ILE A 398 7.55 5.79 8.45
N GLN A 399 8.86 5.61 8.60
CA GLN A 399 9.85 6.64 8.34
C GLN A 399 11.06 6.10 7.59
N GLU A 400 11.71 7.00 6.89
CA GLU A 400 12.88 6.74 6.07
C GLU A 400 13.95 7.80 6.35
N MET A 401 15.18 7.38 6.65
CA MET A 401 16.33 8.29 6.77
C MET A 401 16.79 8.76 5.39
N ILE A 402 16.94 10.07 5.18
CA ILE A 402 17.32 10.67 3.88
C ILE A 402 18.66 11.43 3.87
N ALA A 403 19.17 11.90 5.01
CA ALA A 403 20.43 12.65 5.09
C ALA A 403 21.63 11.71 5.18
#